data_AF-A0A2T5BPR6-F1
#
_entry.id   AF-A0A2T5BPR6-F1
#
_cell.length_a   1.000
_cell.length_b   1.000
_cell.length_c   1.000
_cell.angle_alpha   90.00
_cell.angle_beta   90.00
_cell.angle_gamma   90.00
#
_symmetry.space_group_name_H-M   'P 1'
#
loop_
_entity.id
_entity.type
_entity.pdbx_description
1 polymer ?
#
loop_
_entity_poly.entity_id
_entity_poly.type
_entity_poly.pdbx_seq_one_letter_code
_entity_poly.pdbx_strand_id
1 'polypeptide(L)'
;MAQTDSQDPFEVLQKAQAEGLGILAWLGGTMLNNMARFGTEFTHFAADRLQKDLEAQQALMACRDPQELARLQAGFLEAAMTDYAGETGKVLQMGDLMLRSALRDMG
;
A
#
# COMPACT_ATOMS: atom_id res chain seq x y z
N MET A 1 -15.30 34.09 -48.22
CA MET A 1 -15.55 34.61 -46.86
C MET A 1 -15.01 33.57 -45.89
N ALA A 2 -13.90 33.87 -45.23
CA ALA A 2 -13.24 32.94 -44.32
C ALA A 2 -14.10 32.79 -43.06
N GLN A 3 -14.48 31.56 -42.74
CA GLN A 3 -15.05 31.20 -41.45
C GLN A 3 -13.91 31.27 -40.44
N THR A 4 -13.90 32.33 -39.63
CA THR A 4 -13.01 32.42 -38.47
C THR A 4 -13.64 31.54 -37.40
N ASP A 5 -13.13 30.31 -37.29
CA ASP A 5 -13.33 29.40 -36.16
C ASP A 5 -12.66 30.00 -34.92
N SER A 6 -13.25 31.07 -34.39
CA SER A 6 -12.90 31.62 -33.09
C SER A 6 -13.62 30.77 -32.06
N GLN A 7 -12.96 29.74 -31.55
CA GLN A 7 -13.39 29.03 -30.34
C GLN A 7 -13.79 30.07 -29.29
N ASP A 8 -15.04 30.01 -28.86
CA ASP A 8 -15.55 30.88 -27.81
C ASP A 8 -14.64 30.71 -26.57
N PRO A 9 -14.02 31.79 -26.05
CA PRO A 9 -13.17 31.71 -24.86
C PRO A 9 -13.88 31.05 -23.66
N PHE A 10 -15.21 31.14 -23.59
CA PHE A 10 -16.01 30.46 -22.57
C PHE A 10 -16.05 28.94 -22.79
N GLU A 11 -16.12 28.46 -24.03
CA GLU A 11 -16.10 27.03 -24.36
C GLU A 11 -14.73 26.41 -24.05
N VAL A 12 -13.64 27.12 -24.36
CA VAL A 12 -12.26 26.73 -24.01
C VAL A 12 -12.09 26.63 -22.50
N LEU A 13 -12.57 27.63 -21.75
CA LEU A 13 -12.49 27.63 -20.29
C LEU A 13 -13.34 26.51 -19.66
N GLN A 14 -14.51 26.26 -20.21
CA GLN A 14 -15.42 25.22 -19.72
C GLN A 14 -14.86 23.81 -19.95
N LYS A 15 -14.24 23.59 -21.12
CA LYS A 15 -13.54 22.34 -21.43
C LYS A 15 -12.34 22.12 -20.50
N ALA A 16 -11.51 23.13 -20.29
CA ALA A 16 -10.38 23.07 -19.36
C ALA A 16 -10.82 22.77 -17.92
N GLN A 17 -11.95 23.33 -17.46
CA GLN A 17 -12.53 23.00 -16.16
C GLN A 17 -13.02 21.55 -16.08
N ALA A 18 -13.73 21.07 -17.11
CA ALA A 18 -14.24 19.70 -17.13
C ALA A 18 -13.11 18.66 -17.13
N GLU A 19 -12.04 18.92 -17.90
CA GLU A 19 -10.83 18.10 -17.91
C GLU A 19 -10.12 18.13 -16.54
N GLY A 20 -10.00 19.31 -15.92
CA GLY A 20 -9.40 19.45 -14.59
C GLY A 20 -10.16 18.70 -13.49
N LEU A 21 -11.50 18.77 -13.49
CA LEU A 21 -12.35 18.00 -12.57
C LEU A 21 -12.25 16.49 -12.82
N GLY A 22 -12.14 16.07 -14.08
CA GLY A 22 -11.91 14.67 -14.45
C GLY A 22 -10.61 14.13 -13.88
N ILE A 23 -9.51 14.89 -14.00
CA ILE A 23 -8.20 14.52 -13.43
C ILE A 23 -8.26 14.41 -11.91
N LEU A 24 -8.92 15.35 -11.22
CA LEU A 24 -9.08 15.32 -9.77
C LEU A 24 -9.89 14.11 -9.28
N ALA A 25 -11.00 13.80 -9.98
CA ALA A 25 -11.83 12.64 -9.65
C ALA A 25 -11.08 11.32 -9.85
N TRP A 26 -10.30 11.22 -10.94
CA TRP A 26 -9.45 10.05 -11.19
C TRP A 26 -8.34 9.91 -10.13
N LEU A 27 -7.63 11.00 -9.80
CA LEU A 27 -6.59 10.99 -8.77
C LEU A 27 -7.16 10.54 -7.42
N GLY A 28 -8.34 11.06 -7.04
CA GLY A 28 -9.05 10.68 -5.83
C GLY A 28 -9.47 9.20 -5.81
N GLY A 29 -10.06 8.70 -6.91
CA GLY A 29 -10.46 7.30 -7.03
C GLY A 29 -9.28 6.33 -6.98
N THR A 30 -8.20 6.64 -7.71
CA THR A 30 -6.96 5.87 -7.70
C THR A 30 -6.35 5.83 -6.31
N MET A 31 -6.25 6.97 -5.62
CA MET A 31 -5.74 7.05 -4.24
C MET A 31 -6.57 6.21 -3.25
N LEU A 32 -7.90 6.24 -3.34
CA LEU A 32 -8.78 5.45 -2.46
C LEU A 32 -8.61 3.94 -2.66
N ASN A 33 -8.61 3.46 -3.92
CA ASN A 33 -8.39 2.04 -4.23
C ASN A 33 -7.02 1.58 -3.72
N ASN A 34 -6.03 2.44 -3.88
CA ASN A 34 -4.67 2.25 -3.44
C ASN A 34 -4.53 2.17 -1.92
N MET A 35 -5.20 3.05 -1.17
CA MET A 35 -5.29 2.98 0.29
C MET A 35 -5.99 1.71 0.76
N ALA A 36 -7.05 1.27 0.08
CA ALA A 36 -7.75 0.03 0.44
C ALA A 36 -6.85 -1.21 0.29
N ARG A 37 -6.03 -1.27 -0.76
CA ARG A 37 -5.04 -2.34 -0.97
C ARG A 37 -3.98 -2.36 0.13
N PHE A 38 -3.39 -1.19 0.45
CA PHE A 38 -2.45 -1.09 1.56
C PHE A 38 -3.06 -1.46 2.90
N GLY A 39 -4.28 -1.00 3.17
CA GLY A 39 -5.00 -1.32 4.40
C GLY A 39 -5.23 -2.83 4.55
N THR A 40 -5.63 -3.50 3.46
CA THR A 40 -5.80 -4.95 3.44
C THR A 40 -4.50 -5.68 3.76
N GLU A 41 -3.40 -5.33 3.09
CA GLU A 41 -2.10 -5.97 3.35
C GLU A 41 -1.63 -5.73 4.78
N PHE A 42 -1.77 -4.49 5.29
CA PHE A 42 -1.43 -4.17 6.68
C PHE A 42 -2.23 -5.01 7.68
N THR A 43 -3.53 -5.19 7.45
CA THR A 43 -4.37 -6.02 8.33
C THR A 43 -3.98 -7.50 8.30
N HIS A 44 -3.61 -8.04 7.14
CA HIS A 44 -3.11 -9.41 7.04
C HIS A 44 -1.78 -9.56 7.78
N PHE A 45 -0.83 -8.66 7.53
CA PHE A 45 0.46 -8.68 8.20
C PHE A 45 0.32 -8.60 9.71
N ALA A 46 -0.53 -7.69 10.22
CA ALA A 46 -0.77 -7.54 11.64
C ALA A 46 -1.38 -8.81 12.27
N ALA A 47 -2.32 -9.45 11.59
CA ALA A 47 -2.92 -10.70 12.06
C ALA A 47 -1.90 -11.84 12.13
N ASP A 48 -1.10 -12.02 11.06
CA ASP A 48 -0.07 -13.05 10.99
C ASP A 48 1.00 -12.86 12.08
N ARG A 49 1.45 -11.62 12.29
CA ARG A 49 2.44 -11.29 13.32
C ARG A 49 1.90 -11.54 14.72
N LEU A 50 0.65 -11.14 14.97
CA LEU A 50 -0.02 -11.37 16.26
C LEU A 50 -0.13 -12.87 16.56
N GLN A 51 -0.47 -13.69 15.57
CA GLN A 51 -0.51 -15.14 15.74
C GLN A 51 0.86 -15.69 16.15
N LYS A 52 1.92 -15.33 15.41
CA LYS A 52 3.30 -15.76 15.73
C LYS A 52 3.75 -15.29 17.10
N ASP A 53 3.35 -14.09 17.52
CA ASP A 53 3.65 -13.55 18.85
C ASP A 53 2.96 -14.36 19.96
N LEU A 54 1.73 -14.82 19.74
CA LEU A 54 1.02 -15.66 20.69
C LEU A 54 1.66 -17.06 20.77
N GLU A 55 2.02 -17.66 19.64
CA GLU A 55 2.72 -18.95 19.59
C GLU A 55 4.07 -18.89 20.32
N ALA A 56 4.85 -17.82 20.10
CA ALA A 56 6.11 -17.61 20.80
C ALA A 56 5.89 -17.43 22.31
N GLN A 57 4.90 -16.63 22.74
CA GLN A 57 4.58 -16.47 24.16
C GLN A 57 4.14 -17.78 24.81
N GLN A 58 3.34 -18.59 24.13
CA GLN A 58 2.96 -19.91 24.62
C GLN A 58 4.18 -20.82 24.81
N ALA A 59 5.09 -20.85 23.84
CA ALA A 59 6.33 -21.62 23.95
C ALA A 59 7.22 -21.14 25.11
N LEU A 60 7.37 -19.82 25.27
CA LEU A 60 8.15 -19.25 26.37
C LEU A 60 7.54 -19.57 27.75
N MET A 61 6.21 -19.51 27.89
CA MET A 61 5.51 -19.87 29.13
C MET A 61 5.61 -21.37 29.48
N ALA A 62 5.68 -22.23 28.46
CA ALA A 62 5.83 -23.68 28.65
C ALA A 62 7.27 -24.12 28.92
N CYS A 63 8.26 -23.29 28.54
CA CYS A 63 9.68 -23.62 28.63
C CYS A 63 10.17 -23.70 30.09
N ARG A 64 10.91 -24.76 30.42
CA ARG A 64 11.52 -24.98 31.74
C ARG A 64 13.04 -25.14 31.69
N ASP A 65 13.63 -25.06 30.50
CA ASP A 65 15.08 -25.15 30.29
C ASP A 65 15.65 -23.78 29.88
N PRO A 66 16.55 -23.19 30.67
CA PRO A 66 17.22 -21.93 30.33
C PRO A 66 17.98 -21.94 28.98
N GLN A 67 18.53 -23.08 28.53
CA GLN A 67 19.19 -23.17 27.23
C GLN A 67 18.18 -23.14 26.08
N GLU A 68 17.03 -23.79 26.28
CA GLU A 68 15.92 -23.77 25.32
C GLU A 68 15.27 -22.38 25.23
N LEU A 69 15.16 -21.67 26.36
CA LEU A 69 14.67 -20.29 26.40
C LEU A 69 15.47 -19.36 25.48
N ALA A 70 16.80 -19.43 25.53
CA ALA A 70 17.66 -18.61 24.67
C ALA A 70 17.46 -18.92 23.18
N ARG A 71 17.25 -20.20 22.82
CA ARG A 71 16.94 -20.60 21.44
C ARG A 71 15.58 -20.08 20.98
N LEU A 72 14.54 -20.22 21.82
CA LEU A 72 13.20 -19.72 21.51
C LEU A 72 13.20 -18.21 21.26
N GLN A 73 13.91 -17.46 22.10
CA GLN A 73 14.00 -16.01 21.97
C GLN A 73 14.80 -15.56 20.74
N ALA A 74 15.88 -16.26 20.40
CA ALA A 74 16.62 -16.01 19.16
C ALA A 74 15.75 -16.28 17.92
N GLY A 75 15.03 -17.41 17.90
CA GLY A 75 14.13 -17.76 16.81
C GLY A 75 12.98 -16.77 16.64
N PHE A 76 12.41 -16.28 17.76
CA PHE A 76 11.41 -15.21 17.73
C PHE A 76 11.93 -13.93 17.08
N LEU A 77 13.14 -13.49 17.45
CA LEU A 77 13.73 -12.27 16.90
C LEU A 77 14.06 -12.43 15.41
N GLU A 78 14.63 -13.58 15.02
CA GLU A 78 14.91 -13.90 13.63
C GLU A 78 13.62 -13.88 12.78
N ALA A 79 12.57 -14.57 13.23
CA ALA A 79 11.28 -14.59 12.55
C ALA A 79 10.69 -13.18 12.41
N ALA A 80 10.74 -12.37 13.47
CA ALA A 80 10.26 -10.99 13.42
C ALA A 80 11.02 -10.17 12.36
N MET A 81 12.35 -10.26 12.34
CA MET A 81 13.16 -9.53 11.37
C MET A 81 12.86 -9.96 9.93
N THR A 82 12.74 -11.27 9.69
CA THR A 82 12.38 -11.81 8.38
C THR A 82 11.01 -11.32 7.92
N ASP A 83 10.01 -11.37 8.80
CA ASP A 83 8.65 -10.93 8.51
C ASP A 83 8.62 -9.43 8.15
N TYR A 84 9.22 -8.56 8.97
CA TYR A 84 9.26 -7.12 8.69
C TYR A 84 10.04 -6.76 7.43
N ALA A 85 11.15 -7.46 7.15
CA ALA A 85 11.91 -7.25 5.92
C ALA A 85 11.09 -7.66 4.69
N GLY A 86 10.42 -8.82 4.74
CA GLY A 86 9.53 -9.28 3.67
C GLY A 86 8.37 -8.32 3.43
N GLU A 87 7.74 -7.86 4.51
CA GLU A 87 6.60 -6.94 4.43
C GLU A 87 6.99 -5.57 3.87
N THR A 88 8.15 -5.04 4.30
CA THR A 88 8.70 -3.81 3.73
C THR A 88 8.93 -3.96 2.22
N GLY A 89 9.46 -5.12 1.78
CA GLY A 89 9.64 -5.43 0.37
C GLY A 89 8.33 -5.43 -0.42
N LYS A 90 7.26 -6.01 0.13
CA LYS A 90 5.93 -5.98 -0.50
C LYS A 90 5.37 -4.57 -0.60
N VAL A 91 5.45 -3.78 0.49
CA VAL A 91 4.97 -2.39 0.52
C VAL A 91 5.66 -1.55 -0.56
N LEU A 92 6.98 -1.72 -0.75
CA LEU A 92 7.73 -1.06 -1.81
C LEU A 92 7.26 -1.50 -3.21
N GLN A 93 7.02 -2.79 -3.43
CA GLN A 93 6.50 -3.30 -4.70
C GLN A 93 5.09 -2.77 -4.99
N MET A 94 4.22 -2.72 -3.97
CA MET A 94 2.90 -2.12 -4.08
C MET A 94 3.03 -0.65 -4.50
N GLY A 95 3.90 0.12 -3.83
CA GLY A 95 4.15 1.51 -4.18
C GLY A 95 4.62 1.73 -5.63
N ASP A 96 5.55 0.91 -6.14
CA ASP A 96 6.00 0.95 -7.53
C ASP A 96 4.87 0.61 -8.51
N LEU A 97 4.07 -0.43 -8.23
CA LEU A 97 2.92 -0.80 -9.05
C LEU A 97 1.88 0.32 -9.11
N MET A 98 1.67 1.02 -8.00
CA MET A 98 0.71 2.12 -7.90
C MET A 98 1.17 3.31 -8.72
N LEU A 99 2.44 3.69 -8.62
CA LEU A 99 3.03 4.76 -9.45
C LEU A 99 2.92 4.42 -10.95
N ARG A 100 3.24 3.18 -11.33
CA ARG A 100 3.13 2.73 -12.74
C ARG A 100 1.70 2.72 -13.25
N SER A 101 0.75 2.29 -12.42
CA SER A 101 -0.68 2.32 -12.78
C SER A 101 -1.16 3.76 -12.97
N ALA A 102 -0.77 4.67 -12.08
CA ALA A 102 -1.11 6.08 -12.18
C ALA A 102 -0.58 6.71 -13.48
N LEU A 103 0.67 6.40 -13.86
CA LEU A 103 1.25 6.90 -15.11
C LEU A 103 0.61 6.31 -16.36
N ARG A 104 0.12 5.06 -16.30
CA ARG A 104 -0.55 4.41 -17.44
C ARG A 104 -1.92 5.01 -17.70
N ASP A 105 -2.71 5.25 -16.66
CA ASP A 105 -4.08 5.72 -16.82
C ASP A 105 -4.16 7.22 -17.18
N MET A 106 -3.05 7.94 -17.11
CA MET A 106 -2.90 9.34 -17.54
C MET A 106 -2.57 9.53 -19.03
N GLY A 107 -2.14 8.49 -19.74
CA GLY A 107 -1.75 8.53 -21.16
C GLY A 107 -2.76 7.85 -22.06
#